data_AF-A0A1M4EM86-F1
#
_entry.id   AF-A0A1M4EM86-F1
#
_cell.length_a   1.000
_cell.length_b   1.000
_cell.length_c   1.000
_cell.angle_alpha   90.00
_cell.angle_beta   90.00
_cell.angle_gamma   90.00
#
_symmetry.space_group_name_H-M   'P 1'
#
loop_
_entity.id
_entity.type
_entity.pdbx_description
1 polymer ?
#
loop_
_entity_poly.entity_id
_entity_poly.type
_entity_poly.pdbx_seq_one_letter_code
_entity_poly.pdbx_strand_id
1 'polypeptide(L)'
;MSSRNQLDQWAYFEERGLAERFECSWIEAPDHRAVSAALRAEEETLACDLDQARRWYRAHSGEDLVWVAEHSPGWVKAFTVSGWFPWRALDSLPQPRGRIYDLSYDGLGAISEPVYYNGSEWADIPAEHWERPRQEGAGLVGSGGLAEEMNFYLAALAYTTGRFIDDTWFSTPGLLCRIPEGAWPR
;
A
#
# COMPACT_ATOMS: atom_id res chain seq x y z
N MET A 1 3.53 -15.04 -25.35
CA MET A 1 3.63 -14.45 -24.00
C MET A 1 2.74 -15.27 -23.10
N SER A 2 3.28 -15.97 -22.12
CA SER A 2 2.47 -16.65 -21.11
C SER A 2 1.65 -15.58 -20.38
N SER A 3 0.34 -15.74 -20.28
CA SER A 3 -0.48 -14.86 -19.43
C SER A 3 -0.01 -15.07 -18.00
N ARG A 4 0.51 -14.02 -17.35
CA ARG A 4 0.87 -14.05 -15.94
C ARG A 4 -0.35 -14.47 -15.12
N ASN A 5 -0.14 -15.28 -14.08
CA ASN A 5 -1.21 -15.57 -13.12
C ASN A 5 -1.59 -14.26 -12.41
N GLN A 6 -2.87 -13.87 -12.47
CA GLN A 6 -3.36 -12.64 -11.84
C GLN A 6 -3.17 -12.66 -10.32
N LEU A 7 -3.15 -13.82 -9.68
CA LEU A 7 -2.94 -13.96 -8.24
C LEU A 7 -1.46 -13.86 -7.83
N ASP A 8 -0.52 -13.85 -8.79
CA ASP A 8 0.91 -13.68 -8.52
C ASP A 8 1.28 -12.20 -8.42
N GLN A 9 0.71 -11.56 -7.39
CA GLN A 9 0.79 -10.13 -7.12
C GLN A 9 2.15 -9.73 -6.54
N TRP A 10 2.72 -10.55 -5.66
CA TRP A 10 3.99 -10.28 -4.99
C TRP A 10 5.17 -10.22 -5.97
N ALA A 11 5.17 -11.08 -6.99
CA ALA A 11 6.22 -11.10 -8.00
C ALA A 11 6.34 -9.76 -8.77
N TYR A 12 5.30 -8.93 -8.84
CA TYR A 12 5.42 -7.58 -9.43
C TYR A 12 6.36 -6.67 -8.63
N PHE A 13 6.40 -6.82 -7.30
CA PHE A 13 7.30 -6.07 -6.42
C PHE A 13 8.71 -6.64 -6.45
N GLU A 14 8.86 -7.96 -6.48
CA GLU A 14 10.15 -8.64 -6.61
C GLU A 14 10.87 -8.21 -7.89
N GLU A 15 10.18 -8.25 -9.03
CA GLU A 15 10.71 -7.83 -10.33
C GLU A 15 11.19 -6.37 -10.36
N ARG A 16 10.66 -5.52 -9.49
CA ARG A 16 10.96 -4.09 -9.41
C ARG A 16 11.98 -3.73 -8.33
N GLY A 17 12.40 -4.71 -7.52
CA GLY A 17 13.31 -4.49 -6.39
C GLY A 17 12.64 -3.79 -5.21
N LEU A 18 11.32 -3.97 -5.03
CA LEU A 18 10.52 -3.37 -3.96
C LEU A 18 10.12 -4.39 -2.88
N ALA A 19 10.74 -5.58 -2.90
CA ALA A 19 10.39 -6.70 -2.02
C ALA A 19 11.26 -6.79 -0.75
N GLU A 20 12.28 -5.94 -0.57
CA GLU A 20 13.15 -5.95 0.62
C GLU A 20 12.39 -5.56 1.89
N ARG A 21 11.53 -4.54 1.78
CA ARG A 21 10.57 -4.08 2.77
C ARG A 21 9.35 -3.58 2.01
N PHE A 22 8.15 -3.90 2.50
CA PHE A 22 6.91 -3.44 1.92
C PHE A 22 6.06 -2.76 2.98
N GLU A 23 5.47 -1.62 2.64
CA GLU A 23 4.47 -0.97 3.48
C GLU A 23 3.58 -0.16 2.56
N CYS A 24 2.30 -0.52 2.50
CA CYS A 24 1.34 0.10 1.62
C CYS A 24 -0.02 0.15 2.28
N SER A 25 -0.66 1.31 2.17
CA SER A 25 -2.03 1.51 2.61
C SER A 25 -2.96 1.77 1.42
N TRP A 26 -4.18 1.23 1.48
CA TRP A 26 -5.29 1.51 0.59
C TRP A 26 -6.33 2.33 1.36
N ILE A 27 -6.53 3.56 0.93
CA ILE A 27 -7.20 4.61 1.69
C ILE A 27 -8.44 5.05 0.92
N GLU A 28 -9.62 4.96 1.54
CA GLU A 28 -10.85 5.51 0.99
C GLU A 28 -10.79 7.04 1.07
N ALA A 29 -10.56 7.68 -0.09
CA ALA A 29 -10.34 9.12 -0.21
C ALA A 29 -10.84 9.62 -1.58
N PRO A 30 -11.19 10.91 -1.70
CA PRO A 30 -11.66 11.47 -2.97
C PRO A 30 -10.56 11.49 -4.04
N ASP A 31 -9.31 11.76 -3.65
CA ASP A 31 -8.13 11.75 -4.52
C ASP A 31 -6.83 11.69 -3.70
N HIS A 32 -5.72 11.43 -4.39
CA HIS A 32 -4.38 11.37 -3.79
C HIS A 32 -3.88 12.70 -3.22
N ARG A 33 -4.47 13.84 -3.61
CA ARG A 33 -4.10 15.16 -3.06
C ARG A 33 -4.68 15.35 -1.66
N ALA A 34 -5.89 14.84 -1.40
CA ALA A 34 -6.47 14.81 -0.07
C ALA A 34 -5.58 13.99 0.89
N VAL A 35 -5.05 12.85 0.43
CA VAL A 35 -4.09 12.05 1.21
C VAL A 35 -2.78 12.80 1.43
N SER A 36 -2.20 13.42 0.40
CA SER A 36 -0.99 14.24 0.55
C SER A 36 -1.17 15.38 1.55
N ALA A 37 -2.34 16.04 1.56
CA ALA A 37 -2.66 17.11 2.51
C ALA A 37 -2.78 16.55 3.94
N ALA A 38 -3.45 15.40 4.11
CA ALA A 38 -3.53 14.71 5.39
C ALA A 38 -2.17 14.26 5.90
N LEU A 39 -1.23 13.90 5.02
CA LEU A 39 0.15 13.57 5.41
C LEU A 39 0.95 14.79 5.90
N ARG A 40 0.44 16.02 5.73
CA ARG A 40 1.18 17.28 5.94
C ARG A 40 2.49 17.29 5.15
N ALA A 41 2.46 16.75 3.94
CA ALA A 41 3.62 16.74 3.07
C ALA A 41 4.13 18.17 2.84
N GLU A 42 5.45 18.31 2.65
CA GLU A 42 6.06 19.60 2.29
C GLU A 42 5.42 20.22 1.04
N GLU A 43 5.51 21.55 0.89
CA GLU A 43 4.95 22.26 -0.27
C GLU A 43 5.50 21.73 -1.61
N GLU A 44 6.74 21.25 -1.63
CA GLU A 44 7.39 20.66 -2.80
C GLU A 44 7.16 19.14 -2.88
N THR A 45 5.94 18.74 -3.26
CA THR A 45 5.68 17.35 -3.70
C THR A 45 6.20 17.13 -5.13
N LEU A 46 6.76 15.96 -5.40
CA LEU A 46 7.26 15.60 -6.72
C LEU A 46 6.21 14.77 -7.48
N ALA A 47 5.72 15.27 -8.60
CA ALA A 47 4.84 14.50 -9.48
C ALA A 47 5.63 13.37 -10.16
N CYS A 48 5.31 12.12 -9.85
CA CYS A 48 5.95 10.95 -10.44
C CYS A 48 5.08 9.69 -10.28
N ASP A 49 5.43 8.65 -11.01
CA ASP A 49 4.92 7.30 -10.77
C ASP A 49 5.83 6.54 -9.78
N LEU A 50 5.48 5.30 -9.42
CA LEU A 50 6.26 4.51 -8.46
C LEU A 50 7.58 3.98 -9.07
N ASP A 51 7.60 3.70 -10.37
CA ASP A 51 8.83 3.28 -11.08
C ASP A 51 9.90 4.38 -11.07
N GLN A 52 9.49 5.64 -10.98
CA GLN A 52 10.34 6.80 -10.75
C GLN A 52 10.63 6.98 -9.26
N ALA A 53 9.61 6.91 -8.39
CA ALA A 53 9.75 7.09 -6.94
C ALA A 53 10.70 6.08 -6.28
N ARG A 54 10.84 4.87 -6.84
CA ARG A 54 11.78 3.86 -6.33
C ARG A 54 13.25 4.32 -6.33
N ARG A 55 13.61 5.38 -7.07
CA ARG A 55 14.97 5.96 -7.02
C ARG A 55 15.33 6.49 -5.63
N TRP A 56 14.33 6.80 -4.83
CA TRP A 56 14.46 7.23 -3.43
C TRP A 56 14.21 6.10 -2.44
N TYR A 57 13.98 4.88 -2.90
CA TYR A 57 13.67 3.75 -2.04
C TYR A 57 14.81 3.45 -1.06
N ARG A 58 14.48 3.48 0.23
CA ARG A 58 15.41 3.20 1.33
C ARG A 58 14.65 2.53 2.46
N ALA A 59 14.74 1.20 2.53
CA ALA A 59 14.02 0.40 3.52
C ALA A 59 14.21 0.85 4.99
N HIS A 60 15.35 1.46 5.32
CA HIS A 60 15.76 1.78 6.70
C HIS A 60 16.26 3.22 6.91
N SER A 61 15.65 4.20 6.24
CA SER A 61 16.02 5.62 6.35
C SER A 61 15.22 6.34 7.46
N GLY A 62 15.74 7.46 7.96
CA GLY A 62 15.04 8.35 8.90
C GLY A 62 14.16 9.42 8.24
N GLU A 63 14.18 9.48 6.91
CA GLU A 63 13.33 10.37 6.11
C GLU A 63 12.06 9.62 5.68
N ASP A 64 10.89 10.14 6.04
CA ASP A 64 9.60 9.56 5.72
C ASP A 64 9.16 10.05 4.33
N LEU A 65 9.26 9.17 3.33
CA LEU A 65 8.83 9.41 1.96
C LEU A 65 7.71 8.43 1.60
N VAL A 66 6.57 8.98 1.17
CA VAL A 66 5.40 8.20 0.76
C VAL A 66 5.02 8.59 -0.65
N TRP A 67 4.83 7.61 -1.51
CA TRP A 67 4.24 7.84 -2.83
C TRP A 67 2.74 7.59 -2.78
N VAL A 68 1.94 8.59 -3.16
CA VAL A 68 0.47 8.52 -3.17
C VAL A 68 -0.06 8.62 -4.59
N ALA A 69 -1.02 7.76 -4.95
CA ALA A 69 -1.61 7.75 -6.27
C ALA A 69 -3.02 7.16 -6.26
N GLU A 70 -3.79 7.40 -7.32
CA GLU A 70 -5.08 6.76 -7.50
C GLU A 70 -4.93 5.23 -7.60
N HIS A 71 -5.75 4.50 -6.86
CA HIS A 71 -5.81 3.04 -6.94
C HIS A 71 -7.00 2.61 -7.80
N SER A 72 -8.22 2.95 -7.36
CA SER A 72 -9.48 2.67 -8.05
C SER A 72 -10.48 3.77 -7.69
N PRO A 73 -11.69 3.83 -8.29
CA PRO A 73 -12.67 4.85 -7.92
C PRO A 73 -12.95 4.89 -6.40
N GLY A 74 -12.61 6.01 -5.76
CA GLY A 74 -12.77 6.22 -4.32
C GLY A 74 -11.66 5.64 -3.44
N TRP A 75 -10.60 5.08 -4.03
CA TRP A 75 -9.46 4.51 -3.31
C TRP A 75 -8.14 5.09 -3.81
N VAL A 76 -7.32 5.51 -2.86
CA VAL A 76 -5.94 5.95 -3.05
C VAL A 76 -5.01 4.88 -2.47
N LYS A 77 -3.88 4.65 -3.12
CA LYS A 77 -2.78 3.86 -2.56
C LYS A 77 -1.69 4.80 -2.06
N ALA A 78 -1.10 4.45 -0.93
CA ALA A 78 0.04 5.13 -0.35
C ALA A 78 1.13 4.10 -0.07
N PHE A 79 2.25 4.19 -0.78
CA PHE A 79 3.38 3.26 -0.65
C PHE A 79 4.54 3.96 0.05
N THR A 80 5.04 3.38 1.15
CA THR A 80 6.21 3.92 1.86
C THR A 80 7.47 3.62 1.08
N VAL A 81 8.05 4.66 0.49
CA VAL A 81 9.31 4.59 -0.26
C VAL A 81 10.50 4.60 0.69
N SER A 82 10.40 5.33 1.80
CA SER A 82 11.47 5.48 2.80
C SER A 82 10.85 5.81 4.15
N GLY A 83 11.50 5.39 5.24
CA GLY A 83 11.05 5.70 6.59
C GLY A 83 9.94 4.78 7.08
N TRP A 84 9.01 5.31 7.86
CA TRP A 84 7.84 4.61 8.40
C TRP A 84 6.58 5.32 7.99
N PHE A 85 5.50 4.58 7.72
CA PHE A 85 4.24 5.21 7.39
C PHE A 85 3.64 5.91 8.63
N PRO A 86 3.31 7.21 8.57
CA PRO A 86 2.71 7.89 9.72
C PRO A 86 1.21 7.60 9.78
N TRP A 87 0.80 6.42 10.25
CA TRP A 87 -0.61 5.98 10.23
C TRP A 87 -1.57 7.03 10.84
N ARG A 88 -1.14 7.73 11.90
CA ARG A 88 -1.91 8.80 12.57
C ARG A 88 -2.22 10.00 11.68
N ALA A 89 -1.46 10.20 10.60
CA ALA A 89 -1.73 11.27 9.66
C ALA A 89 -3.10 11.12 8.99
N LEU A 90 -3.54 9.88 8.82
CA LEU A 90 -4.78 9.55 8.12
C LEU A 90 -6.04 9.82 8.97
N ASP A 91 -5.91 10.04 10.28
CA ASP A 91 -7.00 10.44 11.18
C ASP A 91 -7.67 11.76 10.74
N SER A 92 -6.94 12.59 9.96
CA SER A 92 -7.39 13.91 9.52
C SER A 92 -8.19 13.91 8.21
N LEU A 93 -8.32 12.76 7.52
CA LEU A 93 -9.03 12.68 6.24
C LEU A 93 -10.55 12.89 6.40
N PRO A 94 -11.20 13.65 5.49
CA PRO A 94 -12.65 13.85 5.54
C PRO A 94 -13.39 12.54 5.28
N GLN A 95 -14.06 12.04 6.32
CA GLN A 95 -14.76 10.76 6.28
C GLN A 95 -16.26 10.95 6.05
N PRO A 96 -16.86 10.11 5.17
CA PRO A 96 -18.16 9.56 5.48
C PRO A 96 -18.06 8.07 5.88
N ARG A 97 -16.91 7.41 5.60
CA ARG A 97 -16.64 5.98 5.90
C ARG A 97 -15.15 5.58 6.09
N GLY A 98 -14.21 6.48 5.75
CA GLY A 98 -12.75 6.46 5.99
C GLY A 98 -12.07 5.13 6.23
N ARG A 99 -12.29 4.17 5.33
CA ARG A 99 -11.65 2.87 5.43
C ARG A 99 -10.19 2.95 5.01
N ILE A 100 -9.31 2.40 5.82
CA ILE A 100 -7.90 2.21 5.47
C ILE A 100 -7.62 0.73 5.62
N TYR A 101 -6.93 0.15 4.65
CA TYR A 101 -6.30 -1.15 4.79
C TYR A 101 -4.81 -0.96 4.72
N ASP A 102 -4.06 -1.46 5.70
CA ASP A 102 -2.60 -1.37 5.72
C ASP A 102 -2.01 -2.77 5.69
N LEU A 103 -0.97 -2.96 4.88
CA LEU A 103 -0.19 -4.20 4.82
C LEU A 103 1.29 -3.83 4.85
N SER A 104 2.04 -4.48 5.73
CA SER A 104 3.48 -4.28 5.85
C SER A 104 4.25 -5.58 6.00
N TYR A 105 5.47 -5.58 5.49
CA TYR A 105 6.48 -6.63 5.61
C TYR A 105 7.82 -5.95 5.92
N ASP A 106 8.43 -6.35 7.03
CA ASP A 106 9.60 -5.67 7.60
C ASP A 106 10.96 -6.11 7.00
N GLY A 107 10.97 -7.10 6.11
CA GLY A 107 12.18 -7.67 5.53
C GLY A 107 12.87 -8.74 6.38
N LEU A 108 12.43 -8.94 7.63
CA LEU A 108 12.99 -9.92 8.59
C LEU A 108 12.14 -11.19 8.70
N GLY A 109 11.10 -11.31 7.89
CA GLY A 109 10.23 -12.47 7.84
C GLY A 109 8.90 -12.28 8.56
N ALA A 110 8.64 -11.11 9.14
CA ALA A 110 7.34 -10.80 9.73
C ALA A 110 6.51 -10.01 8.71
N ILE A 111 5.45 -10.65 8.22
CA ILE A 111 4.34 -9.93 7.59
C ILE A 111 3.40 -9.50 8.71
N SER A 112 3.02 -8.24 8.72
CA SER A 112 1.91 -7.79 9.55
C SER A 112 0.63 -8.13 8.82
N GLU A 113 -0.24 -8.95 9.44
CA GLU A 113 -1.57 -9.20 8.88
C GLU A 113 -2.24 -7.88 8.53
N PRO A 114 -2.94 -7.79 7.39
CA PRO A 114 -3.58 -6.55 7.02
C PRO A 114 -4.53 -6.07 8.11
N VAL A 115 -4.36 -4.82 8.54
CA VAL A 115 -5.22 -4.16 9.51
C VAL A 115 -6.12 -3.16 8.82
N TYR A 116 -7.29 -2.93 9.40
CA TYR A 116 -8.30 -2.05 8.86
C TYR A 116 -8.74 -1.00 9.86
N TYR A 117 -8.82 0.26 9.41
CA TYR A 117 -9.39 1.37 10.17
C TYR A 117 -10.74 1.75 9.57
N ASN A 118 -11.73 2.05 10.41
CA ASN A 118 -13.10 2.35 9.99
C ASN A 118 -13.64 3.72 10.43
N GLY A 119 -12.75 4.58 10.93
CA GLY A 119 -13.10 5.87 11.51
C GLY A 119 -13.20 5.89 13.04
N SER A 120 -13.06 4.76 13.73
CA SER A 120 -13.01 4.73 15.21
C SER A 120 -11.81 3.97 15.78
N GLU A 121 -11.50 2.78 15.28
CA GLU A 121 -10.40 1.95 15.79
C GLU A 121 -9.77 1.10 14.68
N TRP A 122 -8.54 0.68 14.93
CA TRP A 122 -7.86 -0.34 14.11
C TRP A 122 -8.34 -1.72 14.54
N ALA A 123 -8.72 -2.54 13.57
CA ALA A 123 -9.22 -3.89 13.78
C ALA A 123 -8.69 -4.83 12.70
N ASP A 124 -8.84 -6.13 12.94
CA ASP A 124 -8.58 -7.15 11.93
C ASP A 124 -9.51 -6.96 10.73
N ILE A 125 -9.05 -7.33 9.54
CA ILE A 125 -9.93 -7.35 8.36
C ILE A 125 -11.07 -8.36 8.57
N PRO A 126 -12.32 -8.02 8.22
CA PRO A 126 -13.45 -8.93 8.38
C PRO A 126 -13.27 -10.25 7.62
N ALA A 127 -13.72 -11.35 8.23
CA ALA A 127 -13.40 -12.70 7.78
C ALA A 127 -13.83 -13.01 6.32
N GLU A 128 -14.91 -12.36 5.86
CA GLU A 128 -15.45 -12.49 4.51
C GLU A 128 -14.46 -12.04 3.43
N HIS A 129 -13.54 -11.11 3.72
CA HIS A 129 -12.53 -10.66 2.76
C HIS A 129 -11.51 -11.77 2.42
N TRP A 130 -11.39 -12.78 3.28
CA TRP A 130 -10.48 -13.91 3.11
C TRP A 130 -11.08 -15.08 2.34
N GLU A 131 -12.41 -15.15 2.19
CA GLU A 131 -13.08 -16.31 1.60
C GLU A 131 -12.71 -16.51 0.13
N ARG A 132 -12.80 -15.44 -0.66
CA ARG A 132 -12.55 -15.50 -2.09
C ARG A 132 -11.08 -15.78 -2.44
N PRO A 133 -10.07 -15.08 -1.87
CA PRO A 133 -8.66 -15.43 -2.06
C PRO A 133 -8.35 -16.89 -1.73
N ARG A 134 -8.99 -17.44 -0.67
CA ARG A 134 -8.82 -18.84 -0.27
C ARG A 134 -9.39 -19.81 -1.29
N GLN A 135 -10.61 -19.55 -1.77
CA GLN A 135 -11.27 -20.37 -2.79
C GLN A 135 -10.53 -20.38 -4.12
N GLU A 136 -9.97 -19.23 -4.52
CA GLU A 136 -9.20 -19.09 -5.77
C GLU A 136 -7.73 -19.54 -5.62
N GLY A 137 -7.30 -19.94 -4.42
CA GLY A 137 -5.96 -20.48 -4.17
C GLY A 137 -4.84 -19.45 -4.22
N ALA A 138 -5.12 -18.18 -3.88
CA ALA A 138 -4.12 -17.10 -3.90
C ALA A 138 -2.91 -17.42 -3.01
N GLY A 139 -3.14 -18.04 -1.85
CA GLY A 139 -2.09 -18.50 -0.93
C GLY A 139 -1.32 -19.74 -1.39
N LEU A 140 -1.51 -20.19 -2.64
CA LEU A 140 -0.79 -21.31 -3.26
C LEU A 140 0.04 -20.85 -4.46
N VAL A 141 0.15 -19.53 -4.66
CA VAL A 141 0.82 -18.90 -5.79
C VAL A 141 2.11 -18.23 -5.33
N GLY A 142 3.17 -18.30 -6.14
CA GLY A 142 4.48 -17.70 -5.86
C GLY A 142 5.52 -18.73 -5.44
N SER A 143 6.76 -18.28 -5.26
CA SER A 143 7.88 -19.14 -4.84
C SER A 143 8.22 -18.95 -3.36
N GLY A 144 7.63 -19.79 -2.50
CA GLY A 144 7.92 -19.84 -1.07
C GLY A 144 6.87 -19.16 -0.19
N GLY A 145 6.96 -19.41 1.13
CA GLY A 145 5.91 -19.02 2.08
C GLY A 145 5.60 -17.53 2.12
N LEU A 146 6.62 -16.66 1.99
CA LEU A 146 6.42 -15.21 1.94
C LEU A 146 5.58 -14.80 0.72
N ALA A 147 5.90 -15.33 -0.46
CA ALA A 147 5.19 -15.00 -1.68
C ALA A 147 3.74 -15.51 -1.63
N GLU A 148 3.53 -16.73 -1.13
CA GLU A 148 2.20 -17.31 -0.89
C GLU A 148 1.35 -16.42 0.02
N GLU A 149 1.90 -16.00 1.15
CA GLU A 149 1.21 -15.18 2.14
C GLU A 149 0.93 -13.75 1.62
N MET A 150 1.91 -13.11 0.98
CA MET A 150 1.72 -11.80 0.33
C MET A 150 0.68 -11.87 -0.79
N ASN A 151 0.70 -12.92 -1.63
CA ASN A 151 -0.29 -13.10 -2.69
C ASN A 151 -1.70 -13.27 -2.13
N PHE A 152 -1.85 -13.99 -1.00
CA PHE A 152 -3.12 -14.13 -0.31
C PHE A 152 -3.66 -12.77 0.18
N TYR A 153 -2.83 -11.98 0.88
CA TYR A 153 -3.24 -10.67 1.39
C TYR A 153 -3.52 -9.66 0.28
N LEU A 154 -2.63 -9.56 -0.71
CA LEU A 154 -2.81 -8.66 -1.85
C LEU A 154 -4.06 -9.00 -2.67
N ALA A 155 -4.40 -10.27 -2.84
CA ALA A 155 -5.65 -10.68 -3.48
C ALA A 155 -6.89 -10.22 -2.68
N ALA A 156 -6.87 -10.38 -1.35
CA ALA A 156 -7.97 -9.90 -0.50
C ALA A 156 -8.17 -8.39 -0.65
N LEU A 157 -7.08 -7.63 -0.60
CA LEU A 157 -7.10 -6.18 -0.78
C LEU A 157 -7.57 -5.79 -2.19
N ALA A 158 -7.15 -6.52 -3.22
CA ALA A 158 -7.58 -6.28 -4.59
C ALA A 158 -9.09 -6.48 -4.78
N TYR A 159 -9.68 -7.55 -4.23
CA TYR A 159 -11.14 -7.75 -4.29
C TYR A 159 -11.91 -6.68 -3.50
N THR A 160 -11.33 -6.22 -2.39
CA THR A 160 -11.95 -5.24 -1.49
C THR A 160 -11.94 -3.84 -2.07
N THR A 161 -10.81 -3.46 -2.67
CA THR A 161 -10.53 -2.11 -3.18
C THR A 161 -10.75 -2.02 -4.69
N GLY A 162 -11.10 -3.13 -5.36
CA GLY A 162 -11.56 -3.16 -6.74
C GLY A 162 -10.46 -3.13 -7.81
N ARG A 163 -9.20 -3.36 -7.47
CA ARG A 163 -8.11 -3.42 -8.47
C ARG A 163 -6.96 -4.32 -8.03
N PHE A 164 -6.56 -5.21 -8.92
CA PHE A 164 -5.32 -5.99 -8.83
C PHE A 164 -4.12 -5.16 -9.28
N ILE A 165 -2.96 -5.51 -8.73
CA ILE A 165 -1.66 -4.97 -9.11
C ILE A 165 -1.30 -5.53 -10.50
N ASP A 166 -0.92 -4.61 -11.37
CA ASP A 166 -0.45 -4.82 -12.72
C ASP A 166 0.62 -3.76 -13.05
N ASP A 167 1.16 -3.76 -14.27
CA ASP A 167 2.17 -2.76 -14.66
C ASP A 167 1.67 -1.32 -14.53
N THR A 168 0.38 -1.08 -14.80
CA THR A 168 -0.21 0.25 -14.69
C THR A 168 -0.35 0.71 -13.24
N TRP A 169 -0.36 -0.23 -12.28
CA TRP A 169 -0.34 0.11 -10.86
C TRP A 169 0.94 0.86 -10.49
N PHE A 170 2.08 0.47 -11.05
CA PHE A 170 3.37 1.13 -10.81
C PHE A 170 3.53 2.42 -11.62
N SER A 171 2.99 2.45 -12.84
CA SER A 171 3.08 3.61 -13.73
C SER A 171 1.94 4.63 -13.56
N THR A 172 1.06 4.45 -12.57
CA THR A 172 -0.03 5.41 -12.31
C THR A 172 0.58 6.74 -11.89
N PRO A 173 0.23 7.89 -12.48
CA PRO A 173 0.72 9.18 -12.00
C PRO A 173 0.28 9.46 -10.57
N GLY A 174 1.20 9.94 -9.74
CA GLY A 174 0.97 10.27 -8.34
C GLY A 174 1.88 11.38 -7.85
N LEU A 175 2.05 11.44 -6.53
CA LEU A 175 2.92 12.39 -5.84
C LEU A 175 3.85 11.62 -4.91
N LEU A 176 5.15 11.90 -5.01
CA LEU A 176 6.09 11.57 -3.95
C LEU A 176 6.05 12.70 -2.92
N CYS A 177 5.62 12.34 -1.72
CA CYS A 177 5.42 13.21 -0.58
C CYS A 177 6.55 13.01 0.42
N ARG A 178 7.28 14.08 0.74
CA ARG A 178 8.13 14.13 1.92
C ARG A 178 7.31 14.59 3.12
N ILE A 179 7.33 13.81 4.19
CA ILE A 179 6.68 14.16 5.45
C ILE A 179 7.72 14.85 6.35
N PRO A 180 7.49 16.10 6.78
CA PRO A 180 8.40 16.80 7.68
C PRO A 180 8.58 16.05 9.00
N GLU A 181 9.81 16.10 9.55
CA GLU A 181 10.06 15.59 10.89
C GLU A 181 9.16 16.32 11.91
N GLY A 182 8.51 15.56 12.79
CA GLY A 182 7.59 16.10 13.80
C GLY A 182 6.22 16.52 13.25
N ALA A 183 5.92 16.27 11.97
CA ALA A 183 4.58 16.48 11.41
C ALA A 183 3.50 15.70 12.19
N TRP A 184 3.88 14.53 12.72
CA TRP A 184 3.04 13.63 13.52
C TRP A 184 3.80 13.10 14.73
N PRO A 185 3.13 12.88 15.88
CA PRO A 185 3.73 12.16 16.99
C PRO A 185 4.11 10.74 16.56
N ARG A 186 5.36 10.33 16.84
CA ARG A 186 5.81 8.94 16.69
C ARG A 186 5.17 8.05 17.76
#